data_AF-A0A6V7IRG9-F1
#
_entry.id   AF-A0A6V7IRG9-F1
#
_cell.length_a   1.000
_cell.length_b   1.000
_cell.length_c   1.000
_cell.angle_alpha   90.00
_cell.angle_beta   90.00
_cell.angle_gamma   90.00
#
_symmetry.space_group_name_H-M   'P 1'
#
loop_
_entity.id
_entity.type
_entity.pdbx_description
1 polymer ?
#
loop_
_entity_poly.entity_id
_entity_poly.type
_entity_poly.pdbx_seq_one_letter_code
_entity_poly.pdbx_strand_id
1 'polypeptide(L)' 'MLLKNITESMLESVAGLNKRKMHLLSGHESNIDGLLHVLGVYKPHAPEYSSAIFVELLEDKTEYYVR' A
#
# COMPACT_ATOMS: atom_id res chain seq x y z
N MET A 1 -1.54 -1.01 12.29
CA MET A 1 -2.46 -1.48 11.23
C MET A 1 -1.80 -1.24 9.88
N LEU A 2 -1.87 -2.18 8.93
CA LEU A 2 -1.13 -2.14 7.66
C LEU A 2 -1.39 -0.86 6.84
N LEU A 3 -2.67 -0.51 6.64
CA LEU A 3 -3.07 0.70 5.91
C LEU A 3 -2.47 1.97 6.53
N LYS A 4 -2.51 2.10 7.86
CA LYS A 4 -1.94 3.24 8.59
C LYS A 4 -0.45 3.41 8.28
N ASN A 5 0.32 2.31 8.31
CA ASN A 5 1.76 2.35 8.00
C ASN A 5 2.02 2.81 6.55
N ILE A 6 1.22 2.32 5.59
CA ILE A 6 1.31 2.73 4.18
C ILE A 6 1.06 4.24 4.06
N THR A 7 -0.04 4.75 4.65
CA THR A 7 -0.40 6.17 4.55
C THR A 7 0.61 7.08 5.25
N GLU A 8 1.11 6.70 6.44
CA GLU A 8 2.13 7.47 7.15
C GLU A 8 3.43 7.52 6.35
N SER A 9 3.89 6.39 5.82
CA SER A 9 5.11 6.33 4.99
C SER A 9 4.99 7.20 3.72
N MET A 10 3.81 7.22 3.09
CA MET A 10 3.55 8.07 1.93
C MET A 10 3.54 9.56 2.30
N LEU A 11 2.86 9.94 3.39
CA LEU A 11 2.83 11.33 3.86
C LEU A 11 4.22 11.83 4.26
N GLU A 12 5.03 11.00 4.92
CA GLU A 12 6.42 11.32 5.23
C GLU A 12 7.27 11.53 3.96
N SER A 13 6.99 10.75 2.91
CA SER A 13 7.69 10.90 1.62
C SER A 13 7.31 12.21 0.93
N VAL A 14 6.02 12.58 0.95
CA VAL A 14 5.52 13.88 0.46
C VAL A 14 6.12 15.04 1.25
N ALA A 15 6.25 14.91 2.57
CA ALA A 15 6.88 15.91 3.42
C ALA A 15 8.41 15.98 3.28
N GLY A 16 9.03 15.12 2.48
CA GLY A 16 10.49 15.03 2.32
C GLY A 16 11.22 14.46 3.54
N LEU A 17 10.50 13.90 4.51
CA LEU A 17 11.04 13.31 5.74
C LEU A 17 11.52 11.87 5.53
N ASN A 18 10.97 11.18 4.54
CA ASN A 18 11.35 9.82 4.18
C ASN A 18 11.91 9.78 2.76
N LYS A 19 13.16 9.30 2.62
CA LYS A 19 13.86 9.17 1.32
C LYS A 19 13.76 7.76 0.73
N ARG A 20 13.14 6.82 1.45
CA ARG A 20 13.01 5.42 1.02
C ARG A 20 12.12 5.36 -0.21
N LYS A 21 12.58 4.67 -1.26
CA LYS A 21 11.86 4.55 -2.53
C LYS A 21 10.83 3.42 -2.58
N MET A 22 10.96 2.43 -1.70
CA MET A 22 10.08 1.27 -1.66
C MET A 22 10.07 0.65 -0.26
N HIS A 23 8.89 0.22 0.17
CA HIS A 23 8.71 -0.63 1.34
C HIS A 23 8.25 -2.00 0.85
N LEU A 24 9.00 -3.05 1.18
CA LEU A 24 8.62 -4.43 0.88
C LEU A 24 8.13 -5.10 2.17
N LEU A 25 6.85 -5.41 2.23
CA LEU A 25 6.20 -6.03 3.38
C LEU A 25 5.85 -7.47 3.01
N SER A 26 6.62 -8.42 3.53
CA SER A 26 6.32 -9.85 3.39
C SER A 26 5.27 -10.27 4.41
N GLY A 27 4.32 -11.11 4.00
CA GLY A 27 3.19 -11.52 4.83
C GLY A 27 2.47 -12.75 4.27
N HIS A 28 1.27 -12.98 4.78
CA HIS A 28 0.39 -14.10 4.44
C HIS A 28 -0.80 -13.63 3.59
N GLU A 29 -1.55 -14.58 3.04
CA GLU A 29 -2.80 -14.34 2.32
C GLU A 29 -3.79 -13.50 3.13
N SER A 30 -3.86 -13.71 4.45
CA SER A 30 -4.69 -12.92 5.36
C SER A 30 -4.33 -11.43 5.41
N ASN A 31 -3.07 -11.06 5.12
CA ASN A 31 -2.67 -9.64 5.02
C ASN A 31 -3.21 -9.00 3.73
N ILE A 32 -3.19 -9.74 2.63
CA ILE A 32 -3.75 -9.32 1.34
C ILE A 32 -5.28 -9.17 1.49
N ASP A 33 -5.96 -10.21 1.96
CA ASP A 33 -7.40 -10.20 2.19
C ASP A 33 -7.83 -9.07 3.11
N GLY A 34 -7.15 -8.93 4.25
CA GLY A 34 -7.42 -7.86 5.21
C GLY A 34 -7.29 -6.46 4.59
N LEU A 35 -6.25 -6.22 3.79
CA LEU A 35 -6.07 -4.93 3.13
C LEU A 35 -7.16 -4.67 2.08
N LEU A 36 -7.47 -5.66 1.23
CA LEU A 36 -8.53 -5.54 0.23
C LEU A 36 -9.91 -5.30 0.87
N HIS A 37 -10.19 -5.95 2.01
CA HIS A 37 -11.42 -5.75 2.77
C HIS A 37 -11.53 -4.34 3.34
N VAL A 38 -10.46 -3.83 3.96
CA VAL A 38 -10.44 -2.47 4.52
C VAL A 38 -10.59 -1.42 3.41
N LEU A 39 -10.04 -1.67 2.22
CA LEU A 39 -10.17 -0.80 1.06
C LEU A 39 -11.52 -0.95 0.33
N GLY A 40 -12.38 -1.90 0.72
CA GLY A 40 -13.69 -2.11 0.11
C GLY A 40 -13.65 -2.69 -1.31
N VAL A 41 -12.50 -3.23 -1.74
CA VAL A 41 -12.28 -3.78 -3.09
C VAL A 41 -12.15 -5.31 -3.10
N TYR A 42 -12.28 -5.95 -1.94
CA TYR A 42 -12.25 -7.40 -1.83
C TYR A 42 -13.36 -8.05 -2.67
N LYS A 43 -13.00 -9.14 -3.35
CA LYS A 43 -13.93 -10.06 -4.01
C LYS A 43 -13.78 -11.43 -3.37
N PRO A 44 -14.83 -12.27 -3.27
CA PRO A 44 -14.71 -13.60 -2.69
C PRO A 44 -13.73 -14.50 -3.47
N HIS A 45 -12.49 -14.60 -2.98
CA HIS A 45 -11.43 -15.46 -3.49
C HIS A 45 -10.37 -15.67 -2.41
N ALA A 46 -9.54 -16.70 -2.57
CA ALA A 46 -8.31 -16.84 -1.81
C ALA A 46 -7.15 -16.22 -2.63
N PRO A 47 -6.26 -15.41 -2.03
CA PRO A 47 -5.06 -14.92 -2.70
C PRO A 47 -4.17 -16.08 -3.14
N GLU A 48 -3.71 -16.05 -4.39
CA GLU A 48 -2.80 -17.06 -4.92
C GLU A 48 -1.40 -16.94 -4.30
N TYR A 49 -0.63 -18.03 -4.36
CA TYR A 49 0.77 -17.99 -3.95
C TYR A 49 1.54 -16.91 -4.73
N SER A 50 2.39 -16.18 -4.02
CA SER A 50 3.17 -15.06 -4.58
C SER A 50 2.35 -13.90 -5.14
N SER A 51 1.03 -13.83 -4.87
CA SER A 51 0.25 -12.63 -5.11
C SER A 51 0.77 -11.45 -4.26
N ALA A 52 0.60 -10.23 -4.76
CA ALA A 52 1.09 -9.02 -4.12
C ALA A 52 0.16 -7.85 -4.40
N ILE A 53 0.14 -6.88 -3.48
CA ILE A 53 -0.52 -5.59 -3.66
C ILE A 53 0.56 -4.54 -3.84
N PHE A 54 0.48 -3.78 -4.93
CA PHE A 54 1.29 -2.59 -5.15
C PHE A 54 0.45 -1.37 -4.81
N VAL A 55 0.99 -0.49 -3.97
CA VAL A 55 0.39 0.81 -3.67
C VAL A 55 1.44 1.86 -3.99
N GLU A 56 1.18 2.67 -5.01
CA GLU A 56 2.17 3.56 -5.60
C GLU A 56 1.85 5.01 -5.27
N LEU A 57 2.82 5.73 -4.71
CA LEU A 57 2.76 7.18 -4.57
C LEU A 57 3.31 7.81 -5.85
N LEU A 58 2.45 8.50 -6.58
CA LEU A 58 2.76 9.21 -7.82
C LEU A 58 2.76 10.72 -7.57
N GLU A 59 3.58 11.45 -8.31
CA GLU A 59 3.66 12.91 -8.25
C GLU A 59 3.53 13.47 -9.67
N ASP A 60 2.59 14.40 -9.86
CA ASP A 60 2.51 15.23 -11.07
C ASP A 60 2.55 16.71 -10.67
N LYS A 61 3.65 17.38 -11.03
CA LYS A 61 4.01 18.75 -10.65
C LYS A 61 4.07 18.96 -9.14
N THR A 62 2.93 19.26 -8.51
CA THR A 62 2.79 19.54 -7.08
C THR A 62 1.64 18.74 -6.45
N GLU A 63 1.01 17.87 -7.23
CA GLU A 63 -0.10 17.03 -6.80
C GLU A 63 0.36 15.59 -6.65
N TYR A 64 -0.14 14.93 -5.60
CA TYR A 64 0.20 13.55 -5.29
C TYR A 64 -1.03 12.65 -5.45
N TYR A 65 -0.80 11.47 -6.00
CA TYR A 65 -1.83 10.48 -6.31
C TYR A 65 -1.42 9.11 -5.76
N VAL A 66 -2.42 8.28 -5.44
CA VAL A 66 -2.22 6.90 -5.03
C VAL A 66 -2.87 5.99 -6.06
N ARG A 67 -2.11 5.00 -6.54
CA ARG A 67 -2.61 3.93 -7.43
C ARG A 67 -2.47 2.57 -6.77
#